data_AF-A0A7T5UVJ8-F1
#
_entry.id   AF-A0A7T5UVJ8-F1
#
_cell.length_a   1.000
_cell.length_b   1.000
_cell.length_c   1.000
_cell.angle_alpha   90.00
_cell.angle_beta   90.00
_cell.angle_gamma   90.00
#
_symmetry.space_group_name_H-M   'P 1'
#
loop_
_entity.id
_entity.type
_entity.pdbx_description
1 polymer ?
#
loop_
_entity_poly.entity_id
_entity_poly.type
_entity_poly.pdbx_seq_one_letter_code
_entity_poly.pdbx_strand_id
1 'polypeptide(L)'
;MERLKSMFKNSLKTIGIIVAVAVLAVAIGIGVVALLKSVAPREEGPVVENKKQLNAQEAVGAFGTVGTIQGLSSDYQRQKTESSTGSVIYKKEGKAYSVVTATPHVAIFTAKEANKDDVQLIRDETTVFMSASGYKESVEQQASDGTGPFFMTYESNESVCQLVSSGTAVTKGVKASHLLACATKVAIDDEYAMVEQLTGLYAKKTTVPTFAQVTRSEQREGKKALSVLLLSGEKNVRLLFAAIDDKWEYVGNLSSGSKTNAKFSISAELEAAIRNPKYGDFLTRNILGES
;
A
#
# COMPACT_ATOMS: atom_id res chain seq x y z
N MET A 1 24.27 56.40 64.34
CA MET A 1 23.12 55.71 63.71
C MET A 1 22.61 56.39 62.43
N GLU A 2 22.95 57.67 62.17
CA GLU A 2 22.52 58.38 60.94
C GLU A 2 23.30 58.02 59.66
N ARG A 3 24.59 57.64 59.75
CA ARG A 3 25.40 57.26 58.57
C ARG A 3 24.94 55.96 57.90
N LEU A 4 24.34 55.02 58.65
CA LEU A 4 23.81 53.77 58.09
C LEU A 4 22.49 53.99 57.31
N LYS A 5 21.63 54.92 57.74
CA LYS A 5 20.40 55.27 57.00
C LYS A 5 20.69 55.93 55.65
N SER A 6 21.79 56.69 55.55
CA SER A 6 22.23 57.34 54.30
C SER A 6 22.72 56.34 53.24
N MET A 7 23.49 55.32 53.65
CA MET A 7 24.00 54.30 52.72
C MET A 7 22.89 53.39 52.14
N PHE A 8 21.88 53.02 52.92
CA PHE A 8 20.76 52.22 52.42
C PHE A 8 19.86 52.99 51.44
N LYS A 9 19.71 54.31 51.62
CA LYS A 9 18.86 55.15 50.76
C LYS A 9 19.47 55.37 49.37
N ASN A 10 20.80 55.39 49.26
CA ASN A 10 21.48 55.47 47.97
C ASN A 10 21.53 54.11 47.25
N SER A 11 21.67 53.00 47.98
CA SER A 11 21.67 51.66 47.37
C SER A 11 20.30 51.27 46.78
N LEU A 12 19.19 51.61 47.46
CA LEU A 12 17.84 51.38 46.91
C LEU A 12 17.55 52.21 45.65
N LYS A 13 18.07 53.44 45.56
CA LYS A 13 17.90 54.29 44.37
C LYS A 13 18.63 53.71 43.16
N THR A 14 19.85 53.20 43.35
CA THR A 14 20.64 52.60 42.27
C THR A 14 20.01 51.29 41.77
N ILE A 15 19.48 50.45 42.66
CA ILE A 15 18.79 49.21 42.29
C ILE A 15 17.48 49.51 41.54
N GLY A 16 16.70 50.51 41.99
CA GLY A 16 15.48 50.93 41.31
C GLY A 16 15.71 51.44 39.89
N ILE A 17 16.80 52.17 39.65
CA ILE A 17 17.18 52.66 38.31
C ILE A 17 17.59 51.50 37.40
N ILE A 18 18.38 50.53 37.90
CA ILE A 18 18.81 49.37 37.12
C ILE A 18 17.61 48.50 36.70
N VAL A 19 16.66 48.27 37.61
CA VAL A 19 15.44 47.51 37.30
C VAL A 19 14.55 48.25 36.29
N ALA A 20 14.40 49.58 36.42
CA ALA A 20 13.63 50.37 35.47
C ALA A 20 14.25 50.37 34.05
N VAL A 21 15.58 50.46 33.94
CA VAL A 21 16.30 50.40 32.66
C VAL A 21 16.19 49.01 32.02
N ALA A 22 16.26 47.94 32.82
CA ALA A 22 16.10 46.57 32.31
C ALA A 22 14.67 46.31 31.79
N VAL A 23 13.63 46.79 32.49
CA VAL A 23 12.24 46.66 32.04
C VAL A 23 12.00 47.48 30.76
N LEU A 24 12.59 48.68 30.66
CA LEU A 24 12.50 49.48 29.43
C LEU A 24 13.19 48.80 28.23
N ALA A 25 14.35 48.18 28.44
CA ALA A 25 15.08 47.47 27.40
C ALA A 25 14.30 46.23 26.89
N VAL A 26 13.64 45.50 27.79
CA VAL A 26 12.78 44.36 27.43
C VAL A 26 11.52 44.83 26.69
N ALA A 27 10.89 45.92 27.13
CA ALA A 27 9.70 46.47 26.46
C ALA A 27 10.02 47.00 25.05
N ILE A 28 11.16 47.67 24.88
CA ILE A 28 11.63 48.12 23.56
C ILE A 28 12.01 46.91 22.68
N GLY A 29 12.66 45.88 23.24
CA GLY A 29 12.99 44.65 22.52
C GLY A 29 11.74 43.90 21.99
N ILE A 30 10.69 43.79 22.81
CA ILE A 30 9.42 43.16 22.40
C ILE A 30 8.69 44.04 21.36
N GLY A 31 8.71 45.36 21.54
CA GLY A 31 8.12 46.30 20.59
C GLY A 31 8.79 46.27 19.20
N VAL A 32 10.12 46.18 19.14
CA VAL A 32 10.88 46.08 17.88
C VAL A 32 10.64 44.74 17.18
N VAL A 33 10.51 43.63 17.92
CA VAL A 33 10.16 42.32 17.35
C VAL A 33 8.73 42.30 16.80
N ALA A 34 7.78 42.96 17.46
CA ALA A 34 6.41 43.09 16.97
C ALA A 34 6.32 44.00 15.74
N LEU A 35 7.09 45.10 15.69
CA LEU A 35 7.14 46.00 14.54
C LEU A 35 7.83 45.35 13.33
N LEU A 36 8.94 44.62 13.53
CA LEU A 36 9.62 43.88 12.46
C LEU A 36 8.73 42.79 11.84
N LYS A 37 7.86 42.14 12.63
CA LYS A 37 6.85 41.19 12.10
C LYS A 37 5.74 41.86 11.29
N SER A 38 5.52 43.17 11.45
CA SER A 38 4.48 43.91 10.72
C SER A 38 4.96 44.59 9.44
N VAL A 39 6.29 44.73 9.26
CA VAL A 39 6.92 45.42 8.10
C VAL A 39 7.78 44.45 7.26
N ALA A 40 8.08 43.25 7.76
CA ALA A 40 8.61 42.19 6.92
C ALA A 40 7.60 41.90 5.79
N PRO A 41 8.01 41.87 4.51
CA PRO A 41 7.16 41.31 3.47
C PRO A 41 6.71 39.95 3.97
N ARG A 42 5.41 39.66 3.89
CA ARG A 42 4.92 38.29 4.03
C ARG A 42 5.88 37.44 3.22
N GLU A 43 6.69 36.61 3.88
CA GLU A 43 7.14 35.40 3.23
C GLU A 43 5.83 34.76 2.82
N GLU A 44 5.52 34.84 1.53
CA GLU A 44 4.73 33.82 0.89
C GLU A 44 5.46 32.54 1.28
N GLY A 45 4.99 31.91 2.36
CA GLY A 45 5.42 30.57 2.72
C GLY A 45 5.40 29.77 1.42
N PRO A 46 6.42 28.93 1.20
CA PRO A 46 6.71 28.36 -0.11
C PRO A 46 5.38 28.03 -0.76
N VAL A 47 5.09 28.67 -1.90
CA VAL A 47 3.90 28.37 -2.69
C VAL A 47 3.83 26.85 -2.64
N VAL A 48 2.83 26.32 -1.93
CA VAL A 48 2.54 24.91 -2.01
C VAL A 48 2.04 24.82 -3.42
N GLU A 49 3.00 24.65 -4.33
CA GLU A 49 2.75 24.20 -5.67
C GLU A 49 1.87 23.00 -5.39
N ASN A 50 0.59 23.13 -5.73
CA ASN A 50 -0.33 22.01 -5.71
C ASN A 50 0.24 21.07 -6.77
N LYS A 51 1.29 20.33 -6.40
CA LYS A 51 1.90 19.31 -7.22
C LYS A 51 0.74 18.40 -7.52
N LYS A 52 0.33 18.41 -8.78
CA LYS A 52 -0.79 17.62 -9.26
C LYS A 52 -0.56 16.20 -8.74
N GLN A 53 -1.43 15.75 -7.85
CA GLN A 53 -1.37 14.39 -7.35
C GLN A 53 -1.58 13.48 -8.56
N LEU A 54 -0.62 12.60 -8.82
CA LEU A 54 -0.71 11.69 -9.96
C LEU A 54 -1.68 10.56 -9.62
N ASN A 55 -2.61 10.24 -10.51
CA ASN A 55 -3.44 9.04 -10.34
C ASN A 55 -2.60 7.76 -10.54
N ALA A 56 -3.19 6.57 -10.34
CA ALA A 56 -2.48 5.29 -10.45
C ALA A 56 -1.76 5.08 -11.79
N GLN A 57 -2.42 5.43 -12.91
CA GLN A 57 -1.84 5.28 -14.25
C GLN A 57 -0.73 6.30 -14.51
N GLU A 58 -0.94 7.56 -14.10
CA GLU A 58 0.02 8.63 -14.24
C GLU A 58 1.28 8.37 -13.41
N ALA A 59 1.13 7.92 -12.16
CA ALA A 59 2.23 7.59 -11.26
C ALA A 59 3.10 6.47 -11.85
N VAL A 60 2.49 5.39 -12.33
CA VAL A 60 3.21 4.28 -12.99
C VAL A 60 3.86 4.74 -14.31
N GLY A 61 3.15 5.54 -15.11
CA GLY A 61 3.65 6.07 -16.37
C GLY A 61 4.88 6.95 -16.18
N ALA A 62 4.83 7.85 -15.20
CA ALA A 62 5.94 8.72 -14.83
C ALA A 62 7.10 7.94 -14.21
N PHE A 63 6.84 7.07 -13.22
CA PHE A 63 7.86 6.20 -12.61
C PHE A 63 8.59 5.35 -13.65
N GLY A 64 7.86 4.84 -14.64
CA GLY A 64 8.41 4.06 -15.74
C GLY A 64 9.24 4.86 -16.74
N THR A 65 9.37 6.18 -16.63
CA THR A 65 10.15 7.01 -17.57
C THR A 65 11.64 6.91 -17.28
N VAL A 66 12.47 6.76 -18.32
CA VAL A 66 13.94 6.67 -18.19
C VAL A 66 14.47 7.92 -17.50
N GLY A 67 15.35 7.74 -16.51
CA GLY A 67 15.93 8.83 -15.73
C GLY A 67 15.08 9.31 -14.55
N THR A 68 13.90 8.74 -14.32
CA THR A 68 13.10 9.02 -13.11
C THR A 68 13.75 8.43 -11.87
N ILE A 69 14.36 7.25 -11.99
CA ILE A 69 15.21 6.65 -10.96
C ILE A 69 16.65 6.73 -11.48
N GLN A 70 17.37 7.78 -11.07
CA GLN A 70 18.69 8.10 -11.58
C GLN A 70 19.79 7.17 -11.03
N GLY A 71 19.51 6.51 -9.91
CA GLY A 71 20.42 5.60 -9.23
C GLY A 71 20.49 4.19 -9.80
N LEU A 72 19.71 3.84 -10.82
CA LEU A 72 19.83 2.51 -11.44
C LEU A 72 21.20 2.40 -12.11
N SER A 73 21.99 1.40 -11.71
CA SER A 73 23.18 1.01 -12.49
C SER A 73 22.77 0.76 -13.95
N SER A 74 23.72 0.86 -14.89
CA SER A 74 23.50 0.54 -16.32
C SER A 74 23.00 -0.89 -16.57
N ASP A 75 22.93 -1.68 -15.51
CA ASP A 75 22.60 -3.09 -15.51
C ASP A 75 21.09 -3.34 -15.38
N TYR A 76 20.24 -2.35 -15.12
CA TYR A 76 18.78 -2.58 -15.15
C TYR A 76 18.22 -2.46 -16.57
N GLN A 77 17.49 -3.49 -16.99
CA GLN A 77 16.60 -3.39 -18.15
C GLN A 77 15.19 -3.08 -17.67
N ARG A 78 14.64 -1.99 -18.20
CA ARG A 78 13.22 -1.68 -18.07
C ARG A 78 12.43 -2.69 -18.89
N GLN A 79 11.42 -3.31 -18.27
CA GLN A 79 10.38 -4.01 -18.99
C GLN A 79 9.05 -3.32 -18.69
N LYS A 80 8.58 -2.51 -19.64
CA LYS A 80 7.16 -2.19 -19.69
C LYS A 80 6.49 -3.38 -20.36
N THR A 81 6.23 -4.44 -19.60
CA THR A 81 5.44 -5.55 -20.11
C THR A 81 4.00 -5.06 -20.24
N GLU A 82 3.57 -4.72 -21.46
CA GLU A 82 2.21 -4.23 -21.73
C GLU A 82 1.12 -5.25 -21.35
N SER A 83 1.50 -6.50 -21.05
CA SER A 83 0.64 -7.59 -20.59
C SER A 83 0.82 -7.99 -19.12
N SER A 84 1.69 -7.32 -18.35
CA SER A 84 1.91 -7.71 -16.95
C SER A 84 0.85 -7.14 -16.03
N THR A 85 0.19 -8.02 -15.27
CA THR A 85 -0.68 -7.66 -14.14
C THR A 85 0.13 -7.70 -12.85
N GLY A 86 0.09 -6.62 -12.08
CA GLY A 86 0.61 -6.58 -10.72
C GLY A 86 -0.48 -6.83 -9.70
N SER A 87 -0.13 -6.71 -8.43
CA SER A 87 -1.09 -6.75 -7.35
C SER A 87 -0.71 -5.78 -6.25
N VAL A 88 -1.73 -5.20 -5.62
CA VAL A 88 -1.61 -4.38 -4.42
C VAL A 88 -2.28 -5.15 -3.28
N ILE A 89 -1.53 -5.42 -2.21
CA ILE A 89 -1.99 -6.04 -0.98
C ILE A 89 -2.26 -4.93 0.03
N TYR A 90 -3.52 -4.58 0.26
CA TYR A 90 -3.84 -3.42 1.08
C TYR A 90 -4.83 -3.75 2.19
N LYS A 91 -4.58 -3.22 3.39
CA LYS A 91 -5.49 -3.28 4.53
C LYS A 91 -6.15 -1.93 4.69
N LYS A 92 -7.45 -1.84 4.41
CA LYS A 92 -8.20 -0.60 4.64
C LYS A 92 -8.36 -0.36 6.15
N GLU A 93 -8.29 0.90 6.56
CA GLU A 93 -8.55 1.31 7.94
C GLU A 93 -9.87 0.71 8.48
N GLY A 94 -9.83 0.17 9.69
CA GLY A 94 -10.97 -0.48 10.33
C GLY A 94 -11.30 -1.89 9.81
N LYS A 95 -10.61 -2.41 8.79
CA LYS A 95 -10.75 -3.81 8.36
C LYS A 95 -9.80 -4.73 9.11
N ALA A 96 -10.24 -5.97 9.38
CA ALA A 96 -9.42 -6.97 10.05
C ALA A 96 -8.41 -7.68 9.13
N TYR A 97 -8.59 -7.57 7.81
CA TYR A 97 -7.83 -8.30 6.80
C TYR A 97 -7.43 -7.41 5.62
N SER A 98 -6.39 -7.81 4.90
CA SER A 98 -5.96 -7.21 3.63
C SER A 98 -6.60 -7.90 2.42
N VAL A 99 -6.87 -7.16 1.35
CA VAL A 99 -7.25 -7.70 0.04
C VAL A 99 -6.07 -7.65 -0.93
N VAL A 100 -5.94 -8.66 -1.79
CA VAL A 100 -5.02 -8.63 -2.93
C VAL A 100 -5.80 -8.17 -4.16
N THR A 101 -5.55 -6.94 -4.60
CA THR A 101 -6.21 -6.33 -5.75
C THR A 101 -5.29 -6.39 -6.97
N ALA A 102 -5.71 -7.10 -8.02
CA ALA A 102 -4.97 -7.13 -9.28
C ALA A 102 -5.06 -5.76 -9.97
N THR A 103 -3.96 -5.33 -10.61
CA THR A 103 -3.92 -4.06 -11.34
C THR A 103 -3.12 -4.17 -12.63
N PRO A 104 -3.58 -3.52 -13.74
CA PRO A 104 -2.80 -3.40 -14.96
C PRO A 104 -1.75 -2.27 -14.88
N HIS A 105 -1.81 -1.42 -13.85
CA HIS A 105 -0.88 -0.31 -13.71
C HIS A 105 0.39 -0.78 -12.99
N VAL A 106 1.36 -1.21 -13.79
CA VAL A 106 2.67 -1.66 -13.29
C VAL A 106 3.85 -1.10 -14.06
N ALA A 107 4.96 -0.91 -13.34
CA ALA A 107 6.28 -0.64 -13.89
C ALA A 107 7.29 -1.61 -13.25
N ILE A 108 8.06 -2.30 -14.10
CA ILE A 108 9.03 -3.31 -13.66
C ILE A 108 10.43 -2.91 -14.13
N PHE A 109 11.37 -2.95 -13.20
CA PHE A 109 12.80 -2.85 -13.43
C PHE A 109 13.43 -4.21 -13.10
N THR A 110 14.17 -4.80 -14.03
CA THR A 110 14.84 -6.09 -13.83
C THR A 110 16.34 -5.93 -14.04
N ALA A 111 17.13 -6.37 -13.07
CA ALA A 111 18.59 -6.30 -13.14
C ALA A 111 19.14 -7.35 -14.13
N LYS A 112 20.14 -6.99 -14.93
CA LYS A 112 20.97 -7.91 -15.71
C LYS A 112 21.90 -8.69 -14.78
N GLU A 113 22.45 -8.01 -13.78
CA GLU A 113 23.27 -8.55 -12.69
C GLU A 113 22.73 -8.02 -11.35
N ALA A 114 22.58 -8.88 -10.35
CA ALA A 114 22.03 -8.47 -9.07
C ALA A 114 23.10 -7.81 -8.19
N ASN A 115 22.97 -6.52 -7.91
CA ASN A 115 23.76 -5.85 -6.87
C ASN A 115 22.88 -5.61 -5.63
N LYS A 116 23.41 -5.99 -4.46
CA LYS A 116 22.73 -5.90 -3.16
C LYS A 116 22.46 -4.45 -2.72
N ASP A 117 23.28 -3.50 -3.17
CA ASP A 117 23.20 -2.10 -2.74
C ASP A 117 22.09 -1.32 -3.48
N ASP A 118 21.60 -1.84 -4.62
CA ASP A 118 20.60 -1.16 -5.45
C ASP A 118 19.20 -1.13 -4.83
N VAL A 119 18.86 -2.13 -4.00
CA VAL A 119 17.54 -2.22 -3.36
C VAL A 119 17.27 -0.97 -2.52
N GLN A 120 18.28 -0.55 -1.75
CA GLN A 120 18.20 0.61 -0.87
C GLN A 120 18.09 1.91 -1.67
N LEU A 121 18.85 2.05 -2.75
CA LEU A 121 18.80 3.22 -3.63
C LEU A 121 17.46 3.35 -4.36
N ILE A 122 16.96 2.24 -4.94
CA ILE A 122 15.67 2.20 -5.62
C ILE A 122 14.55 2.56 -4.65
N ARG A 123 14.66 2.10 -3.40
CA ARG A 123 13.73 2.45 -2.34
C ARG A 123 13.66 3.96 -2.14
N ASP A 124 14.79 4.59 -1.85
CA ASP A 124 14.85 6.00 -1.47
C ASP A 124 14.41 6.90 -2.63
N GLU A 125 14.84 6.59 -3.86
CA GLU A 125 14.42 7.30 -5.08
C GLU A 125 12.92 7.10 -5.37
N THR A 126 12.37 5.90 -5.14
CA THR A 126 10.92 5.67 -5.25
C THR A 126 10.17 6.49 -4.21
N THR A 127 10.65 6.55 -2.96
CA THR A 127 10.02 7.36 -1.91
C THR A 127 10.03 8.84 -2.27
N VAL A 128 11.14 9.37 -2.78
CA VAL A 128 11.24 10.76 -3.25
C VAL A 128 10.24 11.02 -4.38
N PHE A 129 10.21 10.15 -5.38
CA PHE A 129 9.27 10.26 -6.50
C PHE A 129 7.81 10.22 -6.05
N MET A 130 7.44 9.26 -5.21
CA MET A 130 6.07 9.07 -4.74
C MET A 130 5.62 10.24 -3.87
N SER A 131 6.50 10.73 -2.98
CA SER A 131 6.25 11.91 -2.16
C SER A 131 6.07 13.17 -3.02
N ALA A 132 6.93 13.35 -4.03
CA ALA A 132 6.80 14.46 -4.98
C ALA A 132 5.53 14.35 -5.84
N SER A 133 5.00 13.13 -6.02
CA SER A 133 3.76 12.85 -6.74
C SER A 133 2.49 12.93 -5.88
N GLY A 134 2.61 13.36 -4.62
CA GLY A 134 1.48 13.57 -3.70
C GLY A 134 1.06 12.33 -2.89
N TYR A 135 1.87 11.28 -2.86
CA TYR A 135 1.61 10.10 -2.05
C TYR A 135 2.33 10.20 -0.71
N LYS A 136 1.76 9.56 0.32
CA LYS A 136 2.38 9.42 1.64
C LYS A 136 2.80 7.97 1.83
N GLU A 137 3.99 7.76 2.36
CA GLU A 137 4.42 6.43 2.79
C GLU A 137 3.49 5.92 3.91
N SER A 138 3.01 4.69 3.78
CA SER A 138 2.24 3.97 4.78
C SER A 138 3.07 2.84 5.35
N VAL A 139 3.07 2.71 6.68
CA VAL A 139 3.90 1.76 7.45
C VAL A 139 3.36 0.32 7.37
N GLU A 140 2.29 0.07 6.62
CA GLU A 140 1.43 -1.09 6.86
C GLU A 140 1.98 -2.46 6.43
N GLN A 141 3.08 -2.55 5.67
CA GLN A 141 3.66 -3.84 5.28
C GLN A 141 5.18 -3.80 5.12
N GLN A 142 5.91 -4.05 6.20
CA GLN A 142 7.28 -4.57 6.12
C GLN A 142 7.23 -6.10 6.24
N ALA A 143 7.49 -6.83 5.15
CA ALA A 143 7.74 -8.27 5.25
C ALA A 143 9.19 -8.53 5.70
N SER A 144 9.30 -8.94 6.97
CA SER A 144 10.19 -9.95 7.60
C SER A 144 11.68 -10.09 7.23
N ASP A 145 12.50 -10.09 8.29
CA ASP A 145 13.80 -10.78 8.54
C ASP A 145 14.98 -10.68 7.55
N GLY A 146 14.85 -10.00 6.42
CA GLY A 146 15.96 -9.75 5.49
C GLY A 146 16.21 -10.87 4.47
N THR A 147 15.33 -11.87 4.37
CA THR A 147 15.44 -12.95 3.37
C THR A 147 14.32 -12.99 2.32
N GLY A 148 13.25 -12.21 2.51
CA GLY A 148 12.09 -12.15 1.61
C GLY A 148 12.03 -10.91 0.70
N PRO A 149 11.05 -10.84 -0.21
CA PRO A 149 10.76 -9.62 -0.96
C PRO A 149 10.35 -8.50 0.00
N PHE A 150 10.92 -7.32 -0.22
CA PHE A 150 10.63 -6.11 0.51
C PHE A 150 9.42 -5.39 -0.10
N PHE A 151 8.56 -4.83 0.74
CA PHE A 151 7.36 -4.10 0.33
C PHE A 151 7.39 -2.68 0.91
N MET A 152 6.98 -1.71 0.10
CA MET A 152 6.62 -0.37 0.56
C MET A 152 5.28 0.04 0.01
N THR A 153 4.48 0.66 0.83
CA THR A 153 3.16 1.15 0.46
C THR A 153 3.15 2.67 0.45
N TYR A 154 2.62 3.24 -0.62
CA TYR A 154 2.41 4.67 -0.78
C TYR A 154 0.92 4.91 -1.04
N GLU A 155 0.32 5.81 -0.29
CA GLU A 155 -1.11 6.07 -0.33
C GLU A 155 -1.40 7.53 -0.67
N SER A 156 -2.40 7.72 -1.52
CA SER A 156 -3.00 9.02 -1.81
C SER A 156 -4.51 8.97 -1.53
N ASN A 157 -5.23 10.05 -1.82
CA ASN A 157 -6.69 10.05 -1.73
C ASN A 157 -7.35 9.19 -2.83
N GLU A 158 -6.65 8.86 -3.91
CA GLU A 158 -7.22 8.19 -5.09
C GLU A 158 -6.70 6.77 -5.32
N SER A 159 -5.52 6.46 -4.80
CA SER A 159 -4.78 5.25 -5.17
C SER A 159 -3.85 4.79 -4.05
N VAL A 160 -3.53 3.50 -4.10
CA VAL A 160 -2.50 2.85 -3.31
C VAL A 160 -1.49 2.25 -4.27
N CYS A 161 -0.23 2.57 -4.07
CA CYS A 161 0.89 2.01 -4.82
C CYS A 161 1.77 1.18 -3.91
N GLN A 162 2.27 0.06 -4.42
CA GLN A 162 3.21 -0.79 -3.72
C GLN A 162 4.45 -1.05 -4.56
N LEU A 163 5.60 -0.74 -3.97
CA LEU A 163 6.89 -1.15 -4.48
C LEU A 163 7.22 -2.52 -3.87
N VAL A 164 7.41 -3.52 -4.72
CA VAL A 164 7.90 -4.85 -4.36
C VAL A 164 9.30 -4.99 -4.91
N SER A 165 10.27 -5.23 -4.02
CA SER A 165 11.67 -5.46 -4.39
C SER A 165 12.08 -6.87 -3.99
N SER A 166 12.46 -7.71 -4.93
CA SER A 166 13.01 -9.03 -4.61
C SER A 166 14.51 -8.90 -4.29
N GLY A 167 14.88 -9.06 -3.01
CA GLY A 167 16.26 -8.92 -2.53
C GLY A 167 17.13 -10.15 -2.81
N THR A 168 18.24 -9.93 -3.52
CA THR A 168 19.34 -10.86 -3.85
C THR A 168 18.96 -12.12 -4.63
N ALA A 169 19.85 -12.53 -5.53
CA ALA A 169 19.77 -13.82 -6.23
C ALA A 169 19.96 -14.98 -5.24
N VAL A 170 18.96 -15.27 -4.38
CA VAL A 170 19.03 -16.38 -3.42
C VAL A 170 18.92 -17.73 -4.14
N THR A 171 18.46 -17.71 -5.39
CA THR A 171 18.43 -18.87 -6.28
C THR A 171 19.17 -18.55 -7.58
N LYS A 172 20.14 -19.40 -7.93
CA LYS A 172 20.90 -19.34 -9.18
C LYS A 172 19.90 -19.27 -10.35
N GLY A 173 19.82 -18.12 -11.03
CA GLY A 173 18.93 -17.90 -12.19
C GLY A 173 17.78 -16.91 -11.98
N VAL A 174 17.49 -16.44 -10.75
CA VAL A 174 16.47 -15.40 -10.51
C VAL A 174 17.13 -14.01 -10.50
N LYS A 175 16.78 -13.17 -11.46
CA LYS A 175 17.25 -11.79 -11.56
C LYS A 175 16.55 -10.92 -10.52
N ALA A 176 17.28 -9.99 -9.89
CA ALA A 176 16.68 -9.00 -9.01
C ALA A 176 15.66 -8.15 -9.79
N SER A 177 14.52 -7.85 -9.17
CA SER A 177 13.44 -7.10 -9.80
C SER A 177 12.76 -6.16 -8.81
N HIS A 178 12.33 -5.02 -9.34
CA HIS A 178 11.60 -3.98 -8.62
C HIS A 178 10.34 -3.67 -9.39
N LEU A 179 9.19 -3.89 -8.77
CA LEU A 179 7.88 -3.73 -9.36
C LEU A 179 7.12 -2.68 -8.57
N LEU A 180 6.74 -1.58 -9.21
CA LEU A 180 5.76 -0.64 -8.68
C LEU A 180 4.40 -0.96 -9.29
N ALA A 181 3.43 -1.34 -8.47
CA ALA A 181 2.04 -1.55 -8.87
C ALA A 181 1.15 -0.52 -8.19
N CYS A 182 0.18 0.05 -8.90
CA CYS A 182 -0.78 0.98 -8.33
C CYS A 182 -2.21 0.53 -8.58
N ALA A 183 -3.04 0.48 -7.55
CA ALA A 183 -4.47 0.23 -7.66
C ALA A 183 -5.23 1.49 -7.24
N THR A 184 -6.38 1.76 -7.87
CA THR A 184 -7.27 2.83 -7.42
C THR A 184 -7.97 2.41 -6.12
N LYS A 185 -8.31 3.37 -5.26
CA LYS A 185 -9.10 3.08 -4.06
C LYS A 185 -10.48 2.53 -4.40
N VAL A 186 -11.05 2.93 -5.54
CA VAL A 186 -12.30 2.35 -6.06
C VAL A 186 -12.14 0.85 -6.34
N ALA A 187 -11.08 0.42 -7.04
CA ALA A 187 -10.85 -0.99 -7.32
C ALA A 187 -10.61 -1.81 -6.04
N ILE A 188 -9.92 -1.22 -5.05
CA ILE A 188 -9.70 -1.85 -3.74
C ILE A 188 -11.04 -2.00 -2.99
N ASP A 189 -11.87 -0.96 -3.01
CA ASP A 189 -13.19 -0.96 -2.36
C ASP A 189 -14.15 -1.95 -3.02
N ASP A 190 -14.12 -2.06 -4.35
CA ASP A 190 -14.87 -3.06 -5.11
C ASP A 190 -14.41 -4.49 -4.74
N GLU A 191 -13.11 -4.71 -4.56
CA GLU A 191 -12.57 -6.01 -4.14
C GLU A 191 -13.01 -6.36 -2.72
N TYR A 192 -12.98 -5.40 -1.78
CA TYR A 192 -13.55 -5.58 -0.43
C TYR A 192 -15.05 -5.92 -0.49
N ALA A 193 -15.83 -5.17 -1.27
CA ALA A 193 -17.27 -5.40 -1.40
C ALA A 193 -17.57 -6.80 -1.98
N MET A 194 -16.81 -7.23 -2.98
CA MET A 194 -16.93 -8.58 -3.56
C MET A 194 -16.56 -9.67 -2.56
N VAL A 195 -15.45 -9.52 -1.83
CA VAL A 195 -15.05 -10.47 -0.78
C VAL A 195 -16.14 -10.56 0.29
N GLU A 196 -16.70 -9.45 0.75
CA GLU A 196 -17.76 -9.42 1.76
C GLU A 196 -19.05 -10.04 1.25
N GLN A 197 -19.42 -9.80 0.00
CA GLN A 197 -20.56 -10.45 -0.64
C GLN A 197 -20.39 -11.98 -0.67
N LEU A 198 -19.24 -12.46 -1.16
CA LEU A 198 -18.97 -13.89 -1.30
C LEU A 198 -18.81 -14.59 0.05
N THR A 199 -18.04 -14.02 0.98
CA THR A 199 -17.92 -14.55 2.34
C THR A 199 -19.27 -14.50 3.08
N GLY A 200 -20.13 -13.53 2.80
CA GLY A 200 -21.51 -13.48 3.29
C GLY A 200 -22.38 -14.64 2.77
N LEU A 201 -22.16 -15.13 1.54
CA LEU A 201 -22.82 -16.34 1.04
C LEU A 201 -22.34 -17.60 1.79
N TYR A 202 -21.05 -17.69 2.08
CA TYR A 202 -20.48 -18.77 2.87
C TYR A 202 -20.97 -18.73 4.34
N ALA A 203 -21.08 -17.52 4.90
CA ALA A 203 -21.57 -17.28 6.26
C ALA A 203 -22.99 -17.83 6.52
N LYS A 204 -23.83 -17.89 5.47
CA LYS A 204 -25.18 -18.49 5.55
C LYS A 204 -25.15 -20.01 5.75
N LYS A 205 -24.01 -20.66 5.51
CA LYS A 205 -23.83 -22.12 5.62
C LYS A 205 -23.00 -22.50 6.84
N THR A 206 -22.04 -21.67 7.22
CA THR A 206 -21.11 -21.94 8.31
C THR A 206 -20.39 -20.66 8.74
N THR A 207 -19.55 -20.73 9.77
CA THR A 207 -18.76 -19.59 10.24
C THR A 207 -17.60 -19.30 9.29
N VAL A 208 -17.43 -18.03 8.91
CA VAL A 208 -16.25 -17.58 8.17
C VAL A 208 -15.05 -17.64 9.13
N PRO A 209 -13.99 -18.41 8.84
CA PRO A 209 -12.80 -18.43 9.68
C PRO A 209 -12.15 -17.04 9.71
N THR A 210 -11.43 -16.72 10.77
CA THR A 210 -10.59 -15.51 10.78
C THR A 210 -9.43 -15.67 9.80
N PHE A 211 -9.15 -14.63 9.03
CA PHE A 211 -8.05 -14.59 8.06
C PHE A 211 -7.39 -13.22 8.07
N ALA A 212 -6.10 -13.17 7.76
CA ALA A 212 -5.31 -11.94 7.69
C ALA A 212 -5.29 -11.35 6.28
N GLN A 213 -5.39 -12.19 5.26
CA GLN A 213 -5.38 -11.77 3.86
C GLN A 213 -6.36 -12.60 3.04
N VAL A 214 -6.94 -12.00 2.01
CA VAL A 214 -7.73 -12.71 1.00
C VAL A 214 -7.20 -12.41 -0.41
N THR A 215 -7.15 -13.46 -1.22
CA THR A 215 -6.89 -13.36 -2.65
C THR A 215 -8.06 -13.98 -3.41
N ARG A 216 -8.53 -13.29 -4.44
CA ARG A 216 -9.59 -13.77 -5.32
C ARG A 216 -9.04 -14.02 -6.71
N SER A 217 -9.39 -15.17 -7.29
CA SER A 217 -9.24 -15.37 -8.73
C SER A 217 -10.62 -15.55 -9.35
N GLU A 218 -10.89 -14.82 -10.44
CA GLU A 218 -12.14 -14.89 -11.18
C GLU A 218 -11.91 -15.39 -12.60
N GLN A 219 -12.88 -16.13 -13.11
CA GLN A 219 -12.99 -16.43 -14.53
C GLN A 219 -14.44 -16.28 -14.98
N ARG A 220 -14.64 -15.76 -16.19
CA ARG A 220 -15.96 -15.48 -16.76
C ARG A 220 -16.06 -16.02 -18.18
N GLU A 221 -17.20 -16.59 -18.52
CA GLU A 221 -17.54 -17.10 -19.85
C GLU A 221 -19.02 -16.83 -20.14
N GLY A 222 -19.29 -15.87 -21.01
CA GLY A 222 -20.65 -15.39 -21.28
C GLY A 222 -21.35 -14.95 -19.99
N LYS A 223 -22.47 -15.61 -19.67
CA LYS A 223 -23.28 -15.33 -18.47
C LYS A 223 -22.80 -16.06 -17.21
N LYS A 224 -21.76 -16.90 -17.32
CA LYS A 224 -21.24 -17.70 -16.20
C LYS A 224 -19.98 -17.08 -15.66
N ALA A 225 -19.81 -17.09 -14.34
CA ALA A 225 -18.57 -16.73 -13.69
C ALA A 225 -18.25 -17.72 -12.57
N LEU A 226 -16.97 -17.88 -12.26
CA LEU A 226 -16.50 -18.54 -11.05
C LEU A 226 -15.51 -17.64 -10.33
N SER A 227 -15.48 -17.77 -9.01
CA SER A 227 -14.57 -17.06 -8.14
C SER A 227 -14.02 -18.02 -7.10
N VAL A 228 -12.71 -18.05 -6.93
CA VAL A 228 -12.04 -18.78 -5.86
C VAL A 228 -11.45 -17.78 -4.90
N LEU A 229 -11.94 -17.78 -3.66
CA LEU A 229 -11.33 -17.03 -2.56
C LEU A 229 -10.34 -17.91 -1.82
N LEU A 230 -9.08 -17.48 -1.76
CA LEU A 230 -8.09 -18.00 -0.84
C LEU A 230 -8.08 -17.10 0.41
N LEU A 231 -8.60 -17.61 1.52
CA LEU A 231 -8.53 -16.99 2.83
C LEU A 231 -7.25 -17.48 3.52
N SER A 232 -6.30 -16.58 3.73
CA SER A 232 -4.99 -16.85 4.34
C SER A 232 -4.98 -16.45 5.80
N GLY A 233 -4.79 -17.42 6.70
CA GLY A 233 -4.78 -17.26 8.15
C GLY A 233 -4.02 -18.40 8.81
N GLU A 234 -4.44 -18.85 10.00
CA GLU A 234 -3.85 -20.04 10.64
C GLU A 234 -3.95 -21.29 9.76
N LYS A 235 -5.05 -21.39 9.01
CA LYS A 235 -5.25 -22.41 7.97
C LYS A 235 -5.73 -21.73 6.70
N ASN A 236 -5.13 -22.13 5.58
CA ASN A 236 -5.52 -21.62 4.26
C ASN A 236 -6.80 -22.32 3.79
N VAL A 237 -7.85 -21.55 3.55
CA VAL A 237 -9.14 -22.06 3.07
C VAL A 237 -9.39 -21.55 1.66
N ARG A 238 -9.76 -22.45 0.75
CA ARG A 238 -10.12 -22.11 -0.64
C ARG A 238 -11.62 -22.31 -0.83
N LEU A 239 -12.36 -21.25 -1.06
CA LEU A 239 -13.81 -21.28 -1.23
C LEU A 239 -14.15 -21.06 -2.71
N LEU A 240 -14.95 -21.95 -3.28
CA LEU A 240 -15.46 -21.84 -4.65
C LEU A 240 -16.86 -21.21 -4.64
N PHE A 241 -17.00 -20.18 -5.46
CA PHE A 241 -18.26 -19.53 -5.79
C PHE A 241 -18.48 -19.58 -7.29
N ALA A 242 -19.74 -19.58 -7.72
CA ALA A 242 -20.09 -19.50 -9.12
C ALA A 242 -21.33 -18.62 -9.29
N ALA A 243 -21.47 -18.00 -10.46
CA ALA A 243 -22.60 -17.17 -10.81
C ALA A 243 -23.14 -17.53 -12.20
N ILE A 244 -24.45 -17.33 -12.36
CA ILE A 244 -25.15 -17.30 -13.64
C ILE A 244 -25.96 -16.01 -13.67
N ASP A 245 -25.79 -15.20 -14.71
CA ASP A 245 -26.41 -13.86 -14.81
C ASP A 245 -26.14 -13.01 -13.55
N ASP A 246 -24.86 -13.01 -13.11
CA ASP A 246 -24.34 -12.31 -11.91
C ASP A 246 -24.99 -12.67 -10.57
N LYS A 247 -25.77 -13.75 -10.52
CA LYS A 247 -26.31 -14.32 -9.27
C LYS A 247 -25.31 -15.30 -8.67
N TRP A 248 -24.51 -14.81 -7.73
CA TRP A 248 -23.49 -15.60 -7.03
C TRP A 248 -24.07 -16.59 -6.03
N GLU A 249 -23.49 -17.78 -5.99
CA GLU A 249 -23.73 -18.81 -4.99
C GLU A 249 -22.42 -19.46 -4.52
N TYR A 250 -22.43 -19.96 -3.28
CA TYR A 250 -21.35 -20.78 -2.74
C TYR A 250 -21.49 -22.22 -3.25
N VAL A 251 -20.43 -22.75 -3.87
CA VAL A 251 -20.41 -24.10 -4.44
C VAL A 251 -19.77 -25.10 -3.47
N GLY A 252 -18.64 -24.73 -2.83
CA GLY A 252 -18.01 -25.57 -1.82
C GLY A 252 -16.56 -25.20 -1.47
N ASN A 253 -15.93 -26.04 -0.65
CA ASN A 253 -14.58 -25.83 -0.13
C ASN A 253 -13.56 -26.70 -0.89
N LEU A 254 -12.59 -26.05 -1.53
CA LEU A 254 -11.51 -26.64 -2.32
C LEU A 254 -10.27 -27.03 -1.47
N SER A 255 -10.40 -27.03 -0.14
CA SER A 255 -9.35 -27.41 0.82
C SER A 255 -9.71 -28.63 1.69
N SER A 256 -10.85 -29.30 1.48
CA SER A 256 -11.40 -30.28 2.44
C SER A 256 -11.68 -31.68 1.88
N GLY A 257 -11.04 -32.07 0.78
CA GLY A 257 -11.27 -33.34 0.08
C GLY A 257 -10.12 -34.34 0.08
N SER A 258 -10.43 -35.62 -0.14
CA SER A 258 -9.42 -36.67 -0.31
C SER A 258 -8.88 -36.77 -1.75
N LYS A 259 -9.67 -36.37 -2.75
CA LYS A 259 -9.22 -36.28 -4.14
C LYS A 259 -8.46 -34.97 -4.37
N THR A 260 -7.35 -35.03 -5.10
CA THR A 260 -6.55 -33.84 -5.45
C THR A 260 -6.29 -33.79 -6.94
N ASN A 261 -6.32 -32.58 -7.51
CA ASN A 261 -5.90 -32.33 -8.90
C ASN A 261 -4.65 -31.44 -8.97
N ALA A 262 -3.71 -31.63 -8.03
CA ALA A 262 -2.50 -30.82 -7.80
C ALA A 262 -2.75 -29.37 -7.36
N LYS A 263 -3.90 -28.77 -7.69
CA LYS A 263 -4.27 -27.40 -7.30
C LYS A 263 -5.26 -27.36 -6.13
N PHE A 264 -6.21 -28.29 -6.09
CA PHE A 264 -7.30 -28.31 -5.13
C PHE A 264 -7.49 -29.68 -4.50
N SER A 265 -8.12 -29.68 -3.33
CA SER A 265 -8.52 -30.86 -2.56
C SER A 265 -10.05 -30.87 -2.53
N ILE A 266 -10.65 -31.81 -3.26
CA ILE A 266 -12.07 -31.79 -3.67
C ILE A 266 -12.82 -32.95 -3.01
N SER A 267 -13.90 -32.64 -2.27
CA SER A 267 -14.77 -33.67 -1.67
C SER A 267 -15.75 -34.23 -2.71
N ALA A 268 -16.36 -35.39 -2.42
CA ALA A 268 -17.34 -35.99 -3.33
C ALA A 268 -18.58 -35.08 -3.53
N GLU A 269 -19.01 -34.38 -2.47
CA GLU A 269 -20.12 -33.44 -2.51
C GLU A 269 -19.79 -32.24 -3.40
N LEU A 270 -18.56 -31.72 -3.31
CA LEU A 270 -18.10 -30.62 -4.17
C LEU A 270 -17.96 -31.07 -5.62
N GLU A 271 -17.47 -32.28 -5.87
CA GLU A 271 -17.40 -32.82 -7.23
C GLU A 271 -18.80 -32.89 -7.87
N ALA A 272 -19.80 -33.38 -7.12
CA ALA A 272 -21.20 -33.40 -7.58
C ALA A 272 -21.75 -31.97 -7.83
N ALA A 273 -21.41 -31.00 -6.98
CA ALA A 273 -21.82 -29.61 -7.14
C ALA A 273 -21.17 -28.94 -8.37
N ILE A 274 -19.89 -29.23 -8.64
CA ILE A 274 -19.15 -28.76 -9.82
C ILE A 274 -19.80 -29.30 -11.11
N ARG A 275 -20.20 -30.58 -11.11
CA ARG A 275 -20.85 -31.24 -12.25
C ARG A 275 -22.34 -30.91 -12.40
N ASN A 276 -22.86 -29.93 -11.66
CA ASN A 276 -24.27 -29.55 -11.74
C ASN A 276 -24.62 -29.04 -13.16
N PRO A 277 -25.64 -29.60 -13.84
CA PRO A 277 -25.97 -29.27 -15.22
C PRO A 277 -26.23 -27.78 -15.49
N LYS A 278 -26.63 -27.00 -14.48
CA LYS A 278 -26.85 -25.55 -14.63
C LYS A 278 -25.59 -24.80 -15.08
N TYR A 279 -24.40 -25.33 -14.77
CA TYR A 279 -23.13 -24.75 -15.21
C TYR A 279 -22.65 -25.28 -16.56
N GLY A 280 -23.30 -26.30 -17.12
CA GLY A 280 -22.75 -27.06 -18.24
C GLY A 280 -21.40 -27.67 -17.86
N ASP A 281 -20.42 -27.55 -18.75
CA ASP A 281 -19.03 -27.99 -18.54
C ASP A 281 -18.14 -26.91 -17.89
N PHE A 282 -18.65 -25.71 -17.65
CA PHE A 282 -17.85 -24.55 -17.25
C PHE A 282 -17.03 -24.77 -15.97
N LEU A 283 -17.65 -25.26 -14.89
CA LEU A 283 -16.91 -25.53 -13.65
C LEU A 283 -16.04 -26.77 -13.77
N THR A 284 -16.47 -27.80 -14.51
CA THR A 284 -15.71 -29.02 -14.73
C THR A 284 -14.39 -28.73 -15.45
N ARG A 285 -14.43 -27.94 -16.53
CA ARG A 285 -13.24 -27.51 -17.28
C ARG A 285 -12.28 -26.68 -16.42
N ASN A 286 -12.81 -25.72 -15.66
CA ASN A 286 -11.97 -24.74 -14.97
C ASN A 286 -11.52 -25.15 -13.55
N ILE A 287 -12.22 -26.11 -12.93
CA ILE A 287 -11.89 -26.60 -11.58
C ILE A 287 -11.30 -28.00 -11.64
N LEU A 288 -11.86 -28.94 -12.44
CA LEU A 288 -11.36 -30.32 -12.52
C LEU A 288 -10.32 -30.50 -13.62
N GLY A 289 -10.33 -29.65 -14.66
CA GLY A 289 -9.44 -29.78 -15.82
C GLY A 289 -9.91 -30.84 -16.82
N GLU A 290 -11.19 -31.22 -16.79
CA GLU A 290 -11.79 -32.19 -17.70
C GLU A 290 -12.50 -31.44 -18.85
N SER A 291 -12.23 -31.86 -20.09
CA SER A 291 -12.86 -31.34 -21.33
C SER A 291 -13.79 -32.36 -21.96
#